data_AF-A0A958RKZ9-F1
#
_entry.id   AF-A0A958RKZ9-F1
#
_cell.length_a   1.000
_cell.length_b   1.000
_cell.length_c   1.000
_cell.angle_alpha   90.00
_cell.angle_beta   90.00
_cell.angle_gamma   90.00
#
_symmetry.space_group_name_H-M   'P 1'
#
loop_
_entity.id
_entity.type
_entity.pdbx_description
1 polymer ?
#
loop_
_entity_poly.entity_id
_entity_poly.type
_entity_poly.pdbx_seq_one_letter_code
_entity_poly.pdbx_strand_id
1 'polypeptide(L)'
;MRISIFLCLGMFLSLTVRALEAPEADKSKAEQRAAYIEKAKAIMSEGFAAWNDSRFGDSSKKFGELVTDESKKSFTEIYFDALLRKEKMDLLGLRSQRKAEFFDSLIDSINKYQWRSSFEREMFFGRVQRLRGSYLSNIGDYKGSNRSLDMAIASFKKLGKSGSEGWALLHRSSNYLSMGQVSEAERDMGASQKALKRGLKQEEQSFWSFYHRSRARMLARQGKLAEAEQELLHGLEKLKLSQPSLRFASLVLMEDGVVLAVAAGNQELAESRMKTLAEEAKGTGMEEVYRDFNAIWREYLKSGNWNAAEGSVGALVDRGYGKGRADWMMSLLEPKPPM
;
A
#
# COMPACT_ATOMS: atom_id res chain seq x y z
N MET A 1 -17.70 18.84 -12.33
CA MET A 1 -17.38 18.36 -13.69
C MET A 1 -16.03 17.60 -13.75
N ARG A 2 -15.72 16.74 -12.77
CA ARG A 2 -14.50 15.89 -12.70
C ARG A 2 -14.81 14.41 -12.37
N ILE A 3 -16.10 14.08 -12.30
CA ILE A 3 -16.65 12.77 -11.88
C ILE A 3 -16.58 11.74 -13.03
N SER A 4 -16.56 12.21 -14.29
CA SER A 4 -16.73 11.39 -15.49
C SER A 4 -15.52 10.52 -15.86
N ILE A 5 -14.29 10.93 -15.55
CA ILE A 5 -13.08 10.12 -15.82
C ILE A 5 -12.98 8.93 -14.85
N PHE A 6 -13.36 9.14 -13.59
CA PHE A 6 -13.44 8.08 -12.58
C PHE A 6 -14.57 7.10 -12.89
N LEU A 7 -15.67 7.57 -13.50
CA LEU A 7 -16.73 6.75 -14.08
C LEU A 7 -16.23 5.86 -15.25
N CYS A 8 -15.43 6.38 -16.16
CA CYS A 8 -14.90 5.58 -17.28
C CYS A 8 -13.91 4.49 -16.81
N LEU A 9 -12.99 4.81 -15.89
CA LEU A 9 -12.01 3.86 -15.34
C LEU A 9 -12.66 2.79 -14.45
N GLY A 10 -13.66 3.15 -13.64
CA GLY A 10 -14.37 2.18 -12.82
C GLY A 10 -15.28 1.23 -13.59
N MET A 11 -15.85 1.67 -14.71
CA MET A 11 -16.62 0.79 -15.58
C MET A 11 -15.70 -0.22 -16.27
N PHE A 12 -14.50 0.19 -16.71
CA PHE A 12 -13.54 -0.76 -17.29
C PHE A 12 -13.13 -1.86 -16.30
N LEU A 13 -12.77 -1.50 -15.07
CA LEU A 13 -12.44 -2.51 -14.05
C LEU A 13 -13.65 -3.35 -13.68
N SER A 14 -14.85 -2.77 -13.63
CA SER A 14 -16.08 -3.52 -13.34
C SER A 14 -16.46 -4.53 -14.39
N LEU A 15 -16.28 -4.19 -15.66
CA LEU A 15 -16.57 -5.07 -16.79
C LEU A 15 -15.51 -6.16 -16.94
N THR A 16 -14.25 -5.84 -16.62
CA THR A 16 -13.15 -6.81 -16.62
C THR A 16 -13.28 -7.84 -15.48
N VAL A 17 -13.68 -7.42 -14.27
CA VAL A 17 -13.87 -8.31 -13.12
C VAL A 17 -15.09 -9.22 -13.31
N ARG A 18 -16.24 -8.70 -13.76
CA ARG A 18 -17.42 -9.54 -14.08
C ARG A 18 -17.16 -10.53 -15.21
N ALA A 19 -16.31 -10.16 -16.18
CA ALA A 19 -15.85 -11.06 -17.22
C ALA A 19 -14.94 -12.18 -16.68
N LEU A 20 -14.17 -11.93 -15.61
CA LEU A 20 -13.25 -12.90 -15.00
C LEU A 20 -13.93 -13.84 -13.99
N GLU A 21 -15.07 -13.45 -13.40
CA GLU A 21 -15.79 -14.21 -12.37
C GLU A 21 -16.90 -15.14 -12.91
N ALA A 22 -17.16 -15.16 -14.23
CA ALA A 22 -18.16 -16.07 -14.82
C ALA A 22 -17.60 -17.49 -15.01
N PRO A 23 -18.28 -18.56 -14.54
CA PRO A 23 -17.80 -19.93 -14.68
C PRO A 23 -17.69 -20.34 -16.15
N GLU A 24 -16.60 -21.03 -16.51
CA GLU A 24 -16.18 -21.39 -17.89
C GLU A 24 -17.13 -22.30 -18.67
N ALA A 25 -18.26 -22.72 -18.10
CA ALA A 25 -19.03 -23.85 -18.60
C ALA A 25 -19.91 -23.56 -19.84
N ASP A 26 -19.97 -22.34 -20.36
CA ASP A 26 -20.93 -21.97 -21.42
C ASP A 26 -20.31 -21.08 -22.52
N LYS A 27 -20.12 -21.64 -23.72
CA LYS A 27 -19.51 -20.96 -24.89
C LYS A 27 -20.27 -19.69 -25.30
N SER A 28 -21.59 -19.65 -25.11
CA SER A 28 -22.41 -18.45 -25.38
C SER A 28 -21.99 -17.25 -24.52
N LYS A 29 -21.57 -17.51 -23.28
CA LYS A 29 -21.11 -16.46 -22.36
C LYS A 29 -19.68 -16.01 -22.65
N ALA A 30 -18.86 -16.85 -23.28
CA ALA A 30 -17.49 -16.50 -23.68
C ALA A 30 -17.45 -15.52 -24.88
N GLU A 31 -18.36 -15.68 -25.85
CA GLU A 31 -18.50 -14.73 -26.97
C GLU A 31 -19.11 -13.40 -26.51
N GLN A 32 -20.13 -13.45 -25.65
CA GLN A 32 -20.66 -12.25 -24.99
C GLN A 32 -19.57 -11.54 -24.16
N ARG A 33 -18.68 -12.29 -23.51
CA ARG A 33 -17.53 -11.77 -22.74
C ARG A 33 -16.52 -11.06 -23.64
N ALA A 34 -16.15 -11.65 -24.78
CA ALA A 34 -15.24 -11.02 -25.73
C ALA A 34 -15.83 -9.72 -26.30
N ALA A 35 -17.12 -9.74 -26.68
CA ALA A 35 -17.82 -8.56 -27.16
C ALA A 35 -17.91 -7.45 -26.09
N TYR A 36 -18.11 -7.80 -24.81
CA TYR A 36 -18.16 -6.83 -23.71
C TYR A 36 -16.80 -6.18 -23.45
N ILE A 37 -15.72 -6.97 -23.50
CA ILE A 37 -14.35 -6.49 -23.32
C ILE A 37 -13.95 -5.55 -24.46
N GLU A 38 -14.24 -5.91 -25.71
CA GLU A 38 -13.93 -5.06 -26.87
C GLU A 38 -14.74 -3.75 -26.86
N LYS A 39 -16.02 -3.81 -26.47
CA LYS A 39 -16.84 -2.60 -26.29
C LYS A 39 -16.31 -1.69 -25.18
N ALA A 40 -15.85 -2.25 -24.06
CA ALA A 40 -15.23 -1.49 -22.98
C ALA A 40 -13.90 -0.85 -23.40
N LYS A 41 -13.07 -1.56 -24.19
CA LYS A 41 -11.83 -1.01 -24.76
C LYS A 41 -12.10 0.14 -25.74
N ALA A 42 -13.10 0.02 -26.61
CA ALA A 42 -13.47 1.07 -27.57
C ALA A 42 -13.92 2.36 -26.86
N ILE A 43 -14.81 2.24 -25.86
CA ILE A 43 -15.29 3.38 -25.05
C ILE A 43 -14.13 4.07 -24.31
N MET A 44 -13.16 3.30 -23.81
CA MET A 44 -11.96 3.86 -23.19
C MET A 44 -11.06 4.58 -24.18
N SER A 45 -10.84 4.01 -25.37
CA SER A 45 -10.00 4.61 -26.40
C SER A 45 -10.56 5.96 -26.85
N GLU A 46 -11.88 6.05 -27.07
CA GLU A 46 -12.57 7.29 -27.40
C GLU A 46 -12.57 8.30 -26.23
N GLY A 47 -12.77 7.83 -24.99
CA GLY A 47 -12.72 8.66 -23.79
C GLY A 47 -11.33 9.25 -23.51
N PHE A 48 -10.26 8.48 -23.76
CA PHE A 48 -8.88 8.95 -23.65
C PHE A 48 -8.50 9.88 -24.81
N ALA A 49 -8.94 9.60 -26.04
CA ALA A 49 -8.72 10.46 -27.20
C ALA A 49 -9.41 11.83 -27.02
N ALA A 50 -10.64 11.85 -26.52
CA ALA A 50 -11.36 13.09 -26.20
C ALA A 50 -10.75 13.86 -25.01
N TRP A 51 -10.11 13.16 -24.04
CA TRP A 51 -9.41 13.80 -22.91
C TRP A 51 -8.15 14.54 -23.35
N ASN A 52 -7.40 13.97 -24.31
CA ASN A 52 -6.21 14.61 -24.88
C ASN A 52 -6.54 15.84 -25.75
N ASP A 53 -7.78 15.97 -26.24
CA ASP A 53 -8.16 16.99 -27.23
C ASP A 53 -8.92 18.20 -26.67
N SER A 54 -8.90 18.43 -25.35
CA SER A 54 -9.46 19.61 -24.64
C SER A 54 -10.97 19.93 -24.79
N ARG A 55 -11.73 19.21 -25.62
CA ARG A 55 -13.17 19.41 -25.87
C ARG A 55 -14.05 18.63 -24.86
N PHE A 56 -14.03 19.04 -23.59
CA PHE A 56 -14.66 18.30 -22.47
C PHE A 56 -16.18 18.45 -22.31
N GLY A 57 -16.81 19.44 -22.96
CA GLY A 57 -18.22 19.79 -22.73
C GLY A 57 -19.19 18.73 -23.26
N ASP A 58 -19.10 18.38 -24.53
CA ASP A 58 -20.12 17.59 -25.23
C ASP A 58 -20.09 16.08 -24.91
N SER A 59 -18.90 15.53 -24.66
CA SER A 59 -18.73 14.09 -24.40
C SER A 59 -19.31 13.67 -23.04
N SER A 60 -19.32 14.59 -22.06
CA SER A 60 -19.89 14.33 -20.72
C SER A 60 -21.42 14.20 -20.73
N LYS A 61 -22.09 14.92 -21.65
CA LYS A 61 -23.55 14.95 -21.80
C LYS A 61 -24.07 13.69 -22.47
N LYS A 62 -23.47 13.31 -23.62
CA LYS A 62 -23.77 12.03 -24.30
C LYS A 62 -23.51 10.81 -23.41
N PHE A 63 -22.49 10.88 -22.53
CA PHE A 63 -22.17 9.80 -21.61
C PHE A 63 -23.17 9.70 -20.43
N GLY A 64 -23.67 10.83 -19.91
CA GLY A 64 -24.73 10.85 -18.90
C GLY A 64 -26.06 10.25 -19.37
N GLU A 65 -26.31 10.29 -20.68
CA GLU A 65 -27.48 9.69 -21.33
C GLU A 65 -27.36 8.16 -21.52
N LEU A 66 -26.14 7.61 -21.51
CA LEU A 66 -25.86 6.18 -21.74
C LEU A 66 -25.79 5.33 -20.46
N VAL A 67 -25.77 5.94 -19.28
CA VAL A 67 -25.62 5.23 -17.98
C VAL A 67 -26.98 5.17 -17.27
N THR A 68 -27.61 4.00 -17.31
CA THR A 68 -28.85 3.70 -16.56
C THR A 68 -28.62 3.73 -15.04
N ASP A 69 -29.67 3.98 -14.24
CA ASP A 69 -29.52 4.03 -12.77
C ASP A 69 -29.06 2.69 -12.15
N GLU A 70 -29.34 1.58 -12.81
CA GLU A 70 -28.89 0.24 -12.44
C GLU A 70 -27.38 0.02 -12.70
N SER A 71 -26.83 0.65 -13.74
CA SER A 71 -25.39 0.62 -14.03
C SER A 71 -24.59 1.55 -13.10
N LYS A 72 -25.16 2.66 -12.61
CA LYS A 72 -24.57 3.48 -11.52
C LYS A 72 -24.46 2.72 -10.20
N LYS A 73 -25.46 1.87 -9.90
CA LYS A 73 -25.55 1.06 -8.67
C LYS A 73 -24.50 -0.08 -8.63
N SER A 74 -24.32 -0.79 -9.76
CA SER A 74 -23.27 -1.82 -9.90
C SER A 74 -21.86 -1.21 -9.99
N PHE A 75 -21.74 -0.02 -10.58
CA PHE A 75 -20.47 0.69 -10.75
C PHE A 75 -19.83 1.06 -9.41
N THR A 76 -20.61 1.58 -8.45
CA THR A 76 -20.07 2.05 -7.17
C THR A 76 -19.47 0.90 -6.37
N GLU A 77 -20.18 -0.22 -6.26
CA GLU A 77 -19.70 -1.42 -5.55
C GLU A 77 -18.42 -1.99 -6.20
N ILE A 78 -18.35 -2.04 -7.53
CA ILE A 78 -17.25 -2.69 -8.24
C ILE A 78 -16.05 -1.76 -8.48
N TYR A 79 -16.26 -0.47 -8.75
CA TYR A 79 -15.21 0.55 -8.82
C TYR A 79 -14.44 0.64 -7.51
N PHE A 80 -15.19 0.55 -6.41
CA PHE A 80 -14.62 0.56 -5.08
C PHE A 80 -13.91 -0.74 -4.74
N ASP A 81 -14.49 -1.89 -5.05
CA ASP A 81 -13.79 -3.16 -4.85
C ASP A 81 -12.54 -3.28 -5.74
N ALA A 82 -12.54 -2.69 -6.93
CA ALA A 82 -11.40 -2.61 -7.84
C ALA A 82 -10.28 -1.66 -7.38
N LEU A 83 -10.64 -0.48 -6.85
CA LEU A 83 -9.71 0.44 -6.17
C LEU A 83 -9.08 -0.19 -4.91
N LEU A 84 -9.81 -1.11 -4.27
CA LEU A 84 -9.43 -1.75 -3.01
C LEU A 84 -8.69 -3.09 -3.19
N ARG A 85 -8.96 -3.86 -4.25
CA ARG A 85 -8.34 -5.18 -4.53
C ARG A 85 -6.99 -5.07 -5.24
N LYS A 86 -6.62 -3.91 -5.78
CA LYS A 86 -5.29 -3.65 -6.35
C LYS A 86 -4.67 -2.46 -5.62
N GLU A 87 -3.81 -2.73 -4.63
CA GLU A 87 -2.97 -1.73 -3.97
C GLU A 87 -1.96 -1.13 -4.95
N LYS A 88 -2.45 -0.35 -5.92
CA LYS A 88 -1.65 0.50 -6.81
C LYS A 88 -2.32 1.86 -6.91
N MET A 89 -2.27 2.62 -5.82
CA MET A 89 -2.54 4.07 -5.84
C MET A 89 -1.46 4.87 -6.60
N ASP A 90 -0.38 4.21 -7.03
CA ASP A 90 0.64 4.79 -7.89
C ASP A 90 0.17 4.92 -9.36
N LEU A 91 -0.91 4.22 -9.75
CA LEU A 91 -1.45 4.26 -11.11
C LEU A 91 -2.16 5.57 -11.50
N LEU A 92 -2.49 6.44 -10.54
CA LEU A 92 -3.22 7.67 -10.86
C LEU A 92 -2.31 8.86 -11.17
N GLY A 93 -0.99 8.77 -10.97
CA GLY A 93 -0.06 9.89 -11.21
C GLY A 93 -0.45 11.18 -10.48
N LEU A 94 -1.34 11.10 -9.48
CA LEU A 94 -1.87 12.26 -8.79
C LEU A 94 -0.80 12.82 -7.88
N ARG A 95 -0.49 14.11 -8.05
CA ARG A 95 0.30 14.86 -7.07
C ARG A 95 -0.28 14.67 -5.67
N SER A 96 0.58 14.61 -4.65
CA SER A 96 0.23 14.30 -3.25
C SER A 96 -1.03 15.03 -2.75
N GLN A 97 -1.10 16.34 -2.98
CA GLN A 97 -2.24 17.16 -2.55
C GLN A 97 -3.59 16.72 -3.14
N ARG A 98 -3.62 16.24 -4.40
CA ARG A 98 -4.84 15.73 -5.04
C ARG A 98 -5.27 14.36 -4.51
N LYS A 99 -4.36 13.58 -3.90
CA LYS A 99 -4.70 12.28 -3.30
C LYS A 99 -5.47 12.46 -1.97
N ALA A 100 -5.14 13.48 -1.16
CA ALA A 100 -5.89 13.80 0.05
C ALA A 100 -7.32 14.26 -0.27
N GLU A 101 -7.47 15.21 -1.20
CA GLU A 101 -8.77 15.68 -1.70
C GLU A 101 -9.63 14.54 -2.28
N PHE A 102 -8.99 13.58 -2.95
CA PHE A 102 -9.67 12.39 -3.45
C PHE A 102 -10.29 11.58 -2.30
N PHE A 103 -9.55 11.32 -1.22
CA PHE A 103 -10.10 10.60 -0.07
C PHE A 103 -11.23 11.35 0.61
N ASP A 104 -11.12 12.67 0.77
CA ASP A 104 -12.19 13.49 1.33
C ASP A 104 -13.45 13.45 0.46
N SER A 105 -13.29 13.56 -0.87
CA SER A 105 -14.40 13.43 -1.82
C SER A 105 -15.04 12.04 -1.80
N LEU A 106 -14.24 10.99 -1.61
CA LEU A 106 -14.75 9.63 -1.45
C LEU A 106 -15.58 9.52 -0.18
N ILE A 107 -15.06 9.98 0.96
CA ILE A 107 -15.76 9.92 2.24
C ILE A 107 -17.08 10.70 2.19
N ASP A 108 -17.08 11.89 1.59
CA ASP A 108 -18.31 12.66 1.35
C ASP A 108 -19.33 11.89 0.50
N SER A 109 -18.86 11.25 -0.58
CA SER A 109 -19.72 10.40 -1.43
C SER A 109 -20.30 9.21 -0.67
N ILE A 110 -19.52 8.58 0.20
CA ILE A 110 -19.99 7.49 1.08
C ILE A 110 -21.12 7.98 1.98
N ASN A 111 -21.02 9.19 2.51
CA ASN A 111 -22.04 9.72 3.41
C ASN A 111 -23.32 10.13 2.69
N LYS A 112 -23.22 10.54 1.41
CA LYS A 112 -24.36 10.96 0.59
C LYS A 112 -25.05 9.82 -0.14
N TYR A 113 -24.36 8.71 -0.39
CA TYR A 113 -24.90 7.59 -1.13
C TYR A 113 -25.96 6.82 -0.33
N GLN A 114 -27.03 6.40 -1.00
CA GLN A 114 -28.06 5.52 -0.43
C GLN A 114 -27.59 4.06 -0.49
N TRP A 115 -26.95 3.62 0.59
CA TRP A 115 -26.46 2.24 0.74
C TRP A 115 -27.61 1.25 0.93
N ARG A 116 -27.45 0.01 0.41
CA ARG A 116 -28.47 -1.04 0.60
C ARG A 116 -28.50 -1.52 2.06
N SER A 117 -27.38 -1.41 2.77
CA SER A 117 -27.28 -1.75 4.18
C SER A 117 -26.28 -0.88 4.93
N SER A 118 -26.45 -0.78 6.26
CA SER A 118 -25.46 -0.19 7.15
C SER A 118 -24.13 -0.95 7.13
N PHE A 119 -24.18 -2.26 6.88
CA PHE A 119 -23.00 -3.13 6.77
C PHE A 119 -22.11 -2.76 5.58
N GLU A 120 -22.68 -2.60 4.38
CA GLU A 120 -21.93 -2.20 3.18
C GLU A 120 -21.29 -0.82 3.35
N ARG A 121 -22.07 0.16 3.85
CA ARG A 121 -21.56 1.50 4.14
C ARG A 121 -20.36 1.45 5.06
N GLU A 122 -20.48 0.75 6.18
CA GLU A 122 -19.46 0.68 7.22
C GLU A 122 -18.21 -0.06 6.72
N MET A 123 -18.38 -1.14 5.94
CA MET A 123 -17.26 -1.89 5.36
C MET A 123 -16.47 -0.98 4.43
N PHE A 124 -17.19 -0.27 3.56
CA PHE A 124 -16.57 0.57 2.56
C PHE A 124 -15.89 1.80 3.19
N PHE A 125 -16.56 2.44 4.16
CA PHE A 125 -15.97 3.50 4.97
C PHE A 125 -14.68 3.05 5.65
N GLY A 126 -14.69 1.91 6.35
CA GLY A 126 -13.50 1.38 7.03
C GLY A 126 -12.34 1.13 6.08
N ARG A 127 -12.61 0.59 4.87
CA ARG A 127 -11.57 0.36 3.85
C ARG A 127 -10.98 1.65 3.29
N VAL A 128 -11.81 2.66 3.01
CA VAL A 128 -11.34 3.97 2.54
C VAL A 128 -10.49 4.66 3.60
N GLN A 129 -10.91 4.60 4.87
CA GLN A 129 -10.15 5.15 5.98
C GLN A 129 -8.80 4.46 6.19
N ARG A 130 -8.74 3.12 6.01
CA ARG A 130 -7.46 2.38 6.04
C ARG A 130 -6.51 2.86 4.93
N LEU A 131 -7.01 2.98 3.69
CA LEU A 131 -6.19 3.44 2.56
C LEU A 131 -5.73 4.89 2.76
N ARG A 132 -6.61 5.77 3.21
CA ARG A 132 -6.26 7.15 3.56
C ARG A 132 -5.16 7.16 4.64
N GLY A 133 -5.32 6.33 5.66
CA GLY A 133 -4.30 6.13 6.70
C GLY A 133 -2.94 5.76 6.12
N SER A 134 -2.89 4.70 5.32
CA SER A 134 -1.65 4.27 4.65
C SER A 134 -1.02 5.37 3.80
N TYR A 135 -1.84 6.08 3.01
CA TYR A 135 -1.37 7.21 2.20
C TYR A 135 -0.77 8.34 3.03
N LEU A 136 -1.47 8.79 4.08
CA LEU A 136 -1.00 9.85 4.97
C LEU A 136 0.31 9.45 5.68
N SER A 137 0.45 8.18 6.07
CA SER A 137 1.69 7.63 6.61
C SER A 137 2.84 7.74 5.61
N ASN A 138 2.60 7.39 4.34
CA ASN A 138 3.62 7.44 3.29
C ASN A 138 4.13 8.85 2.99
N ILE A 139 3.35 9.90 3.27
CA ILE A 139 3.77 11.30 3.13
C ILE A 139 4.25 11.93 4.45
N GLY A 140 4.26 11.15 5.54
CA GLY A 140 4.71 11.59 6.87
C GLY A 140 3.67 12.32 7.73
N ASP A 141 2.39 12.38 7.32
CA ASP A 141 1.30 12.86 8.19
C ASP A 141 0.82 11.72 9.11
N TYR A 142 1.65 11.37 10.09
CA TYR A 142 1.37 10.29 11.03
C TYR A 142 0.14 10.56 11.91
N LYS A 143 -0.09 11.83 12.29
CA LYS A 143 -1.26 12.23 13.09
C LYS A 143 -2.55 12.08 12.30
N GLY A 144 -2.60 12.56 11.06
CA GLY A 144 -3.75 12.38 10.17
C GLY A 144 -3.96 10.92 9.79
N SER A 145 -2.87 10.17 9.61
CA SER A 145 -2.90 8.74 9.38
C SER A 145 -3.56 8.00 10.56
N ASN A 146 -3.13 8.27 11.79
CA ASN A 146 -3.70 7.64 12.99
C ASN A 146 -5.20 7.94 13.14
N ARG A 147 -5.65 9.17 12.91
CA ARG A 147 -7.09 9.50 12.93
C ARG A 147 -7.90 8.67 11.93
N SER A 148 -7.36 8.49 10.73
CA SER A 148 -8.03 7.67 9.69
C SER A 148 -8.03 6.20 10.08
N LEU A 149 -6.91 5.69 10.63
CA LEU A 149 -6.80 4.30 11.08
C LEU A 149 -7.71 4.01 12.29
N ASP A 150 -7.90 4.96 13.21
CA ASP A 150 -8.85 4.83 14.33
C ASP A 150 -10.28 4.60 13.82
N MET A 151 -10.69 5.38 12.82
CA MET A 151 -11.99 5.21 12.16
C MET A 151 -12.09 3.84 11.48
N ALA A 152 -11.05 3.41 10.77
CA ALA A 152 -11.02 2.09 10.12
C ALA A 152 -11.12 0.94 11.13
N ILE A 153 -10.37 1.00 12.23
CA ILE A 153 -10.37 0.01 13.31
C ILE A 153 -11.76 -0.08 13.93
N ALA A 154 -12.39 1.06 14.24
CA ALA A 154 -13.74 1.09 14.81
C ALA A 154 -14.77 0.42 13.88
N SER A 155 -14.72 0.73 12.58
CA SER A 155 -15.59 0.12 11.57
C SER A 155 -15.37 -1.39 11.46
N PHE A 156 -14.12 -1.84 11.32
CA PHE A 156 -13.84 -3.28 11.18
C PHE A 156 -14.18 -4.08 12.42
N LYS A 157 -13.93 -3.53 13.61
CA LYS A 157 -14.33 -4.14 14.88
C LYS A 157 -15.84 -4.28 14.99
N LYS A 158 -16.60 -3.24 14.64
CA LYS A 158 -18.08 -3.26 14.59
C LYS A 158 -18.62 -4.34 13.65
N LEU A 159 -17.91 -4.60 12.55
CA LEU A 159 -18.30 -5.59 11.53
C LEU A 159 -17.76 -7.01 11.79
N GLY A 160 -16.98 -7.21 12.86
CA GLY A 160 -16.29 -8.49 13.12
C GLY A 160 -15.24 -8.85 12.07
N LYS A 161 -14.70 -7.88 11.34
CA LYS A 161 -13.67 -8.07 10.30
C LYS A 161 -12.27 -8.01 10.91
N SER A 162 -11.95 -8.99 11.76
CA SER A 162 -10.70 -9.08 12.53
C SER A 162 -9.43 -9.05 11.67
N GLY A 163 -9.47 -9.61 10.45
CA GLY A 163 -8.39 -9.49 9.46
C GLY A 163 -8.09 -8.03 9.09
N SER A 164 -9.14 -7.29 8.71
CA SER A 164 -9.01 -5.88 8.32
C SER A 164 -8.67 -4.96 9.50
N GLU A 165 -9.23 -5.24 10.68
CA GLU A 165 -8.85 -4.58 11.94
C GLU A 165 -7.36 -4.74 12.21
N GLY A 166 -6.86 -5.96 12.09
CA GLY A 166 -5.46 -6.28 12.34
C GLY A 166 -4.49 -5.58 11.40
N TRP A 167 -4.82 -5.47 10.11
CA TRP A 167 -4.05 -4.67 9.15
C TRP A 167 -4.03 -3.18 9.53
N ALA A 168 -5.17 -2.61 9.90
CA ALA A 168 -5.24 -1.21 10.32
C ALA A 168 -4.41 -0.93 11.58
N LEU A 169 -4.45 -1.84 12.56
CA LEU A 169 -3.60 -1.79 13.77
C LEU A 169 -2.11 -1.84 13.42
N LEU A 170 -1.70 -2.68 12.46
CA LEU A 170 -0.31 -2.80 12.04
C LEU A 170 0.22 -1.51 11.38
N HIS A 171 -0.60 -0.88 10.53
CA HIS A 171 -0.24 0.42 9.97
C HIS A 171 -0.13 1.49 11.06
N ARG A 172 -1.03 1.48 12.05
CA ARG A 172 -1.00 2.44 13.16
C ARG A 172 0.22 2.22 14.06
N SER A 173 0.62 0.97 14.31
CA SER A 173 1.88 0.67 15.02
C SER A 173 3.09 1.20 14.26
N SER A 174 3.12 1.10 12.93
CA SER A 174 4.21 1.66 12.11
C SER A 174 4.30 3.18 12.24
N ASN A 175 3.16 3.88 12.34
CA ASN A 175 3.14 5.33 12.58
C ASN A 175 3.66 5.67 13.99
N TYR A 176 3.24 4.91 15.01
CA TYR A 176 3.74 5.08 16.36
C TYR A 176 5.26 4.88 16.44
N LEU A 177 5.78 3.85 15.76
CA LEU A 177 7.22 3.70 15.60
C LEU A 177 7.82 4.93 14.93
N SER A 178 7.29 5.40 13.81
CA SER A 178 7.83 6.58 13.12
C SER A 178 7.89 7.82 14.02
N MET A 179 6.91 7.99 14.92
CA MET A 179 6.85 9.08 15.91
C MET A 179 7.67 8.83 17.21
N GLY A 180 8.35 7.69 17.36
CA GLY A 180 9.10 7.35 18.58
C GLY A 180 8.26 6.82 19.73
N GLN A 181 6.97 6.56 19.51
CA GLN A 181 6.01 6.07 20.48
C GLN A 181 6.05 4.54 20.58
N VAL A 182 7.13 4.01 21.17
CA VAL A 182 7.44 2.57 21.18
C VAL A 182 6.39 1.76 21.94
N SER A 183 5.92 2.23 23.09
CA SER A 183 4.92 1.52 23.92
C SER A 183 3.57 1.39 23.22
N GLU A 184 3.13 2.44 22.54
CA GLU A 184 1.90 2.44 21.74
C GLU A 184 2.03 1.52 20.52
N ALA A 185 3.19 1.52 19.86
CA ALA A 185 3.48 0.61 18.76
C ALA A 185 3.40 -0.85 19.22
N GLU A 186 4.03 -1.21 20.34
CA GLU A 186 4.04 -2.57 20.88
C GLU A 186 2.62 -3.07 21.19
N ARG A 187 1.82 -2.22 21.85
CA ARG A 187 0.41 -2.52 22.15
C ARG A 187 -0.37 -2.81 20.88
N ASP A 188 -0.21 -1.97 19.85
CA ASP A 188 -0.93 -2.12 18.59
C ASP A 188 -0.46 -3.32 17.78
N MET A 189 0.84 -3.63 17.79
CA MET A 189 1.38 -4.85 17.18
C MET A 189 0.82 -6.11 17.84
N GLY A 190 0.76 -6.15 19.18
CA GLY A 190 0.16 -7.26 19.91
C GLY A 190 -1.32 -7.43 19.63
N ALA A 191 -2.07 -6.32 19.53
CA ALA A 191 -3.48 -6.34 19.15
C ALA A 191 -3.67 -6.79 17.69
N SER A 192 -2.84 -6.30 16.78
CA SER A 192 -2.81 -6.69 15.37
C SER A 192 -2.62 -8.20 15.22
N GLN A 193 -1.59 -8.76 15.86
CA GLN A 193 -1.32 -10.19 15.79
C GLN A 193 -2.50 -11.03 16.28
N LYS A 194 -3.15 -10.62 17.38
CA LYS A 194 -4.35 -11.31 17.91
C LYS A 194 -5.53 -11.23 16.94
N ALA A 195 -5.78 -10.06 16.36
CA ALA A 195 -6.87 -9.85 15.41
C ALA A 195 -6.66 -10.67 14.13
N LEU A 196 -5.44 -10.67 13.60
CA LEU A 196 -5.09 -11.39 12.37
C LEU A 196 -5.13 -12.90 12.55
N LYS A 197 -4.65 -13.44 13.68
CA LYS A 197 -4.79 -14.87 13.99
C LYS A 197 -6.25 -15.34 14.03
N ARG A 198 -7.20 -14.45 14.35
CA ARG A 198 -8.64 -14.75 14.33
C ARG A 198 -9.27 -14.60 12.94
N GLY A 199 -8.71 -13.73 12.10
CA GLY A 199 -9.33 -13.30 10.85
C GLY A 199 -8.73 -13.90 9.58
N LEU A 200 -7.46 -14.30 9.62
CA LEU A 200 -6.75 -14.82 8.47
C LEU A 200 -6.78 -16.34 8.44
N LYS A 201 -7.22 -16.91 7.31
CA LYS A 201 -6.83 -18.28 6.94
C LYS A 201 -5.32 -18.27 6.64
N GLN A 202 -4.64 -19.40 6.81
CA GLN A 202 -3.17 -19.60 6.80
C GLN A 202 -2.35 -18.97 5.63
N GLU A 203 -2.95 -18.28 4.68
CA GLU A 203 -2.41 -17.95 3.36
C GLU A 203 -2.03 -16.47 3.16
N GLU A 204 -2.30 -15.56 4.09
CA GLU A 204 -1.80 -14.17 3.99
C GLU A 204 -0.33 -14.07 4.45
N GLN A 205 0.56 -14.76 3.72
CA GLN A 205 2.00 -14.79 4.03
C GLN A 205 2.66 -13.41 3.91
N SER A 206 2.09 -12.51 3.11
CA SER A 206 2.52 -11.12 3.02
C SER A 206 2.35 -10.35 4.35
N PHE A 207 1.40 -10.72 5.21
CA PHE A 207 1.29 -10.11 6.54
C PHE A 207 2.55 -10.36 7.38
N TRP A 208 3.10 -11.58 7.32
CA TRP A 208 4.25 -11.93 8.15
C TRP A 208 5.44 -11.03 7.86
N SER A 209 5.65 -10.61 6.60
CA SER A 209 6.71 -9.64 6.30
C SER A 209 6.48 -8.32 7.01
N PHE A 210 5.29 -7.72 6.94
CA PHE A 210 4.99 -6.46 7.62
C PHE A 210 5.09 -6.57 9.14
N TYR A 211 4.66 -7.71 9.71
CA TYR A 211 4.78 -7.98 11.14
C TYR A 211 6.23 -8.08 11.60
N HIS A 212 7.00 -9.00 11.00
CA HIS A 212 8.40 -9.23 11.37
C HIS A 212 9.24 -7.98 11.13
N ARG A 213 8.99 -7.27 10.04
CA ARG A 213 9.58 -5.96 9.77
C ARG A 213 9.30 -4.99 10.91
N SER A 214 8.03 -4.73 11.22
CA SER A 214 7.66 -3.75 12.25
C SER A 214 8.24 -4.11 13.61
N ARG A 215 8.32 -5.41 13.94
CA ARG A 215 8.85 -5.90 15.21
C ARG A 215 10.37 -5.74 15.28
N ALA A 216 11.07 -6.07 14.20
CA ALA A 216 12.50 -5.83 14.09
C ALA A 216 12.84 -4.34 14.27
N ARG A 217 12.08 -3.45 13.63
CA ARG A 217 12.26 -2.00 13.78
C ARG A 217 12.04 -1.52 15.22
N MET A 218 11.02 -2.06 15.89
CA MET A 218 10.76 -1.79 17.30
C MET A 218 11.93 -2.23 18.18
N LEU A 219 12.41 -3.47 18.02
CA LEU A 219 13.56 -4.02 18.75
C LEU A 219 14.82 -3.18 18.51
N ALA A 220 15.06 -2.79 17.26
CA ALA A 220 16.20 -1.95 16.90
C ALA A 220 16.16 -0.58 17.60
N ARG A 221 14.98 0.06 17.67
CA ARG A 221 14.81 1.31 18.44
C ARG A 221 15.06 1.13 19.94
N GLN A 222 14.75 -0.04 20.48
CA GLN A 222 15.09 -0.41 21.86
C GLN A 222 16.60 -0.71 22.05
N GLY A 223 17.43 -0.64 21.00
CA GLY A 223 18.85 -0.98 21.04
C GLY A 223 19.13 -2.49 20.97
N LYS A 224 18.11 -3.31 20.74
CA LYS A 224 18.21 -4.78 20.68
C LYS A 224 18.47 -5.25 19.25
N LEU A 225 19.60 -4.82 18.69
CA LEU A 225 19.92 -5.07 17.27
C LEU A 225 20.01 -6.58 16.93
N ALA A 226 20.57 -7.39 17.83
CA ALA A 226 20.64 -8.84 17.63
C ALA A 226 19.25 -9.50 17.62
N GLU A 227 18.34 -9.09 18.52
CA GLU A 227 16.96 -9.59 18.52
C GLU A 227 16.20 -9.12 17.27
N ALA A 228 16.43 -7.88 16.84
CA ALA A 228 15.84 -7.34 15.62
C ALA A 228 16.26 -8.14 14.38
N GLU A 229 17.54 -8.51 14.31
CA GLU A 229 18.07 -9.35 13.24
C GLU A 229 17.45 -10.74 13.22
N GLN A 230 17.35 -11.40 14.38
CA GLN A 230 16.69 -12.70 14.50
C GLN A 230 15.23 -12.65 14.06
N GLU A 231 14.52 -11.55 14.37
CA GLU A 231 13.14 -11.36 13.94
C GLU A 231 13.02 -11.24 12.40
N LEU A 232 13.97 -10.55 11.73
CA LEU A 232 14.00 -10.48 10.26
C LEU A 232 14.30 -11.85 9.63
N LEU A 233 15.26 -12.59 10.17
CA LEU A 233 15.61 -13.94 9.71
C LEU A 233 14.40 -14.87 9.83
N HIS A 234 13.71 -14.83 10.98
CA HIS A 234 12.48 -15.60 11.18
C HIS A 234 11.40 -15.22 10.15
N GLY A 235 11.25 -13.93 9.84
CA GLY A 235 10.34 -13.48 8.79
C GLY A 235 10.70 -14.00 7.40
N LEU A 236 11.98 -14.00 7.04
CA LEU A 236 12.47 -14.56 5.78
C LEU A 236 12.22 -16.07 5.68
N GLU A 237 12.43 -16.82 6.76
CA GLU A 237 12.11 -18.25 6.83
C GLU A 237 10.61 -18.51 6.62
N LYS A 238 9.75 -17.66 7.20
CA LYS A 238 8.29 -17.76 7.06
C LYS A 238 7.80 -17.46 5.65
N LEU A 239 8.48 -16.56 4.95
CA LEU A 239 8.15 -16.19 3.57
C LEU A 239 8.57 -17.21 2.53
N LYS A 240 9.22 -18.33 2.93
CA LYS A 240 9.73 -19.44 2.09
C LYS A 240 9.83 -19.06 0.61
N LEU A 241 11.04 -18.66 0.19
CA LEU A 241 11.48 -18.17 -1.14
C LEU A 241 10.93 -18.88 -2.41
N SER A 242 10.11 -19.93 -2.29
CA SER A 242 9.55 -20.71 -3.40
C SER A 242 8.30 -20.11 -4.04
N GLN A 243 7.70 -19.04 -3.50
CA GLN A 243 6.58 -18.35 -4.15
C GLN A 243 7.03 -17.02 -4.79
N PRO A 244 7.08 -16.93 -6.13
CA PRO A 244 7.45 -15.68 -6.82
C PRO A 244 6.59 -14.47 -6.41
N SER A 245 5.34 -14.70 -6.01
CA SER A 245 4.41 -13.68 -5.52
C SER A 245 4.84 -13.01 -4.21
N LEU A 246 5.74 -13.64 -3.43
CA LEU A 246 6.21 -13.13 -2.14
C LEU A 246 7.63 -12.56 -2.20
N ARG A 247 8.27 -12.59 -3.38
CA ARG A 247 9.64 -12.11 -3.56
C ARG A 247 9.81 -10.65 -3.14
N PHE A 248 8.83 -9.81 -3.44
CA PHE A 248 8.82 -8.41 -2.97
C PHE A 248 8.84 -8.30 -1.44
N ALA A 249 8.05 -9.13 -0.75
CA ALA A 249 7.98 -9.13 0.70
C ALA A 249 9.32 -9.54 1.33
N SER A 250 10.02 -10.50 0.72
CA SER A 250 11.38 -10.91 1.15
C SER A 250 12.41 -9.80 0.94
N LEU A 251 12.39 -9.13 -0.22
CA LEU A 251 13.30 -8.01 -0.50
C LEU A 251 13.17 -6.89 0.52
N VAL A 252 11.94 -6.61 0.97
CA VAL A 252 11.68 -5.60 1.99
C VAL A 252 12.25 -5.98 3.37
N LEU A 253 12.29 -7.27 3.73
CA LEU A 253 12.98 -7.72 4.95
C LEU A 253 14.51 -7.68 4.82
N MET A 254 15.02 -8.06 3.64
CA MET A 254 16.46 -8.01 3.34
C MET A 254 17.00 -6.58 3.38
N GLU A 255 16.24 -5.63 2.83
CA GLU A 255 16.49 -4.18 2.95
C GLU A 255 16.67 -3.78 4.41
N ASP A 256 15.72 -4.15 5.28
CA ASP A 256 15.82 -3.80 6.69
C ASP A 256 17.05 -4.46 7.36
N GLY A 257 17.45 -5.65 6.90
CA GLY A 257 18.67 -6.32 7.32
C GLY A 257 19.95 -5.57 6.96
N VAL A 258 20.00 -4.89 5.80
CA VAL A 258 21.13 -4.00 5.44
C VAL A 258 21.24 -2.88 6.46
N VAL A 259 20.13 -2.20 6.74
CA VAL A 259 20.10 -1.06 7.66
C VAL A 259 20.52 -1.48 9.07
N LEU A 260 20.07 -2.64 9.57
CA LEU A 260 20.51 -3.14 10.87
C LEU A 260 22.02 -3.42 10.92
N ALA A 261 22.59 -3.98 9.84
CA ALA A 261 24.02 -4.23 9.79
C ALA A 261 24.83 -2.92 9.80
N VAL A 262 24.34 -1.88 9.08
CA VAL A 262 24.94 -0.55 9.12
C VAL A 262 24.82 0.08 10.51
N ALA A 263 23.63 0.01 11.13
CA ALA A 263 23.39 0.54 12.47
C ALA A 263 24.25 -0.17 13.56
N ALA A 264 24.59 -1.44 13.35
CA ALA A 264 25.50 -2.19 14.20
C ALA A 264 26.99 -1.86 13.97
N GLY A 265 27.31 -0.98 13.00
CA GLY A 265 28.69 -0.68 12.61
C GLY A 265 29.40 -1.83 11.88
N ASN A 266 28.66 -2.84 11.41
CA ASN A 266 29.23 -3.99 10.71
C ASN A 266 29.20 -3.77 9.18
N GLN A 267 30.19 -3.04 8.69
CA GLN A 267 30.30 -2.68 7.28
C GLN A 267 30.37 -3.89 6.35
N GLU A 268 31.17 -4.90 6.69
CA GLU A 268 31.33 -6.12 5.87
C GLU A 268 30.01 -6.86 5.71
N LEU A 269 29.25 -7.00 6.80
CA LEU A 269 27.92 -7.61 6.76
C LEU A 269 26.94 -6.77 5.95
N ALA A 270 26.96 -5.45 6.10
CA ALA A 270 26.11 -4.55 5.32
C ALA A 270 26.38 -4.68 3.81
N GLU A 271 27.65 -4.69 3.40
CA GLU A 271 28.05 -4.84 2.00
C GLU A 271 27.65 -6.21 1.43
N SER A 272 27.86 -7.28 2.19
CA SER A 272 27.42 -8.62 1.83
C SER A 272 25.90 -8.67 1.61
N ARG A 273 25.12 -8.10 2.53
CA ARG A 273 23.65 -8.04 2.42
C ARG A 273 23.16 -7.20 1.25
N MET A 274 23.80 -6.06 0.97
CA MET A 274 23.48 -5.23 -0.19
C MET A 274 23.70 -6.00 -1.51
N LYS A 275 24.77 -6.80 -1.60
CA LYS A 275 25.02 -7.66 -2.76
C LYS A 275 23.94 -8.73 -2.92
N THR A 276 23.58 -9.42 -1.84
CA THR A 276 22.48 -10.41 -1.86
C THR A 276 21.16 -9.77 -2.25
N LEU A 277 20.82 -8.62 -1.68
CA LEU A 277 19.60 -7.87 -1.99
C LEU A 277 19.52 -7.49 -3.48
N ALA A 278 20.63 -7.03 -4.07
CA ALA A 278 20.69 -6.68 -5.49
C ALA A 278 20.52 -7.91 -6.40
N GLU A 279 21.09 -9.05 -6.02
CA GLU A 279 20.93 -10.30 -6.76
C GLU A 279 19.47 -10.78 -6.72
N GLU A 280 18.89 -10.79 -5.52
CA GLU A 280 17.50 -11.19 -5.30
C GLU A 280 16.49 -10.24 -5.95
N ALA A 281 16.86 -8.99 -6.21
CA ALA A 281 16.01 -8.03 -6.90
C ALA A 281 15.90 -8.29 -8.42
N LYS A 282 16.80 -9.09 -9.03
CA LYS A 282 16.80 -9.32 -10.49
C LYS A 282 15.56 -10.06 -10.96
N GLY A 283 14.94 -9.57 -12.03
CA GLY A 283 13.69 -10.06 -12.60
C GLY A 283 12.44 -9.67 -11.80
N THR A 284 12.53 -8.69 -10.90
CA THR A 284 11.39 -8.23 -10.09
C THR A 284 10.84 -6.86 -10.49
N GLY A 285 11.56 -6.13 -11.37
CA GLY A 285 11.25 -4.73 -11.68
C GLY A 285 11.66 -3.74 -10.58
N MET A 286 12.35 -4.21 -9.54
CA MET A 286 12.85 -3.40 -8.42
C MET A 286 14.37 -3.19 -8.47
N GLU A 287 15.03 -3.60 -9.56
CA GLU A 287 16.49 -3.58 -9.70
C GLU A 287 17.04 -2.15 -9.58
N GLU A 288 16.38 -1.20 -10.24
CA GLU A 288 16.76 0.21 -10.17
C GLU A 288 16.59 0.77 -8.76
N VAL A 289 15.49 0.45 -8.09
CA VAL A 289 15.23 0.90 -6.71
C VAL A 289 16.32 0.39 -5.76
N TYR A 290 16.67 -0.90 -5.84
CA TYR A 290 17.68 -1.48 -4.94
C TYR A 290 19.12 -1.12 -5.33
N ARG A 291 19.38 -0.82 -6.61
CA ARG A 291 20.65 -0.23 -7.06
C ARG A 291 20.85 1.15 -6.42
N ASP A 292 19.83 1.99 -6.49
CA ASP A 292 19.87 3.34 -5.92
C ASP A 292 19.99 3.28 -4.39
N PHE A 293 19.18 2.43 -3.74
CA PHE A 293 19.30 2.15 -2.31
C PHE A 293 20.73 1.76 -1.90
N ASN A 294 21.35 0.80 -2.62
CA ASN A 294 22.70 0.36 -2.32
C ASN A 294 23.75 1.46 -2.54
N ALA A 295 23.55 2.32 -3.53
CA ALA A 295 24.45 3.46 -3.78
C ALA A 295 24.45 4.43 -2.59
N ILE A 296 23.28 4.71 -2.02
CA ILE A 296 23.10 5.59 -0.86
C ILE A 296 23.83 5.04 0.35
N TRP A 297 23.63 3.77 0.66
CA TRP A 297 24.27 3.14 1.82
C TRP A 297 25.79 3.01 1.68
N ARG A 298 26.30 2.79 0.47
CA ARG A 298 27.75 2.83 0.22
C ARG A 298 28.34 4.22 0.44
N GLU A 299 27.65 5.26 -0.02
CA GLU A 299 28.10 6.64 0.21
C GLU A 299 28.10 6.98 1.70
N TYR A 300 27.06 6.54 2.43
CA TYR A 300 27.02 6.68 3.88
C TYR A 300 28.18 5.94 4.57
N LEU A 301 28.41 4.66 4.23
CA LEU A 301 29.50 3.86 4.83
C LEU A 301 30.88 4.46 4.54
N LYS A 302 31.09 5.05 3.37
CA LYS A 302 32.35 5.70 3.00
C LYS A 302 32.58 7.02 3.73
N SER A 303 31.55 7.84 3.83
CA SER A 303 31.66 9.21 4.36
C SER A 303 31.45 9.31 5.87
N GLY A 304 30.76 8.33 6.47
CA GLY A 304 30.20 8.44 7.82
C GLY A 304 29.21 9.60 7.97
N ASN A 305 28.82 10.25 6.87
CA ASN A 305 28.07 11.49 6.85
C ASN A 305 26.77 11.29 6.08
N TRP A 306 25.66 11.25 6.81
CA TRP A 306 24.37 11.10 6.18
C TRP A 306 23.98 12.27 5.27
N ASN A 307 24.46 13.50 5.51
CA ASN A 307 24.11 14.63 4.63
C ASN A 307 24.60 14.41 3.19
N ALA A 308 25.66 13.62 3.00
CA ALA A 308 26.11 13.19 1.67
C ALA A 308 25.17 12.16 1.02
N ALA A 309 24.49 11.34 1.84
CA ALA A 309 23.49 10.35 1.44
C ALA A 309 22.06 10.93 1.32
N GLU A 310 21.72 11.97 2.08
CA GLU A 310 20.38 12.57 2.22
C GLU A 310 19.85 13.15 0.90
N GLY A 311 20.73 13.79 0.10
CA GLY A 311 20.38 14.28 -1.23
C GLY A 311 19.86 13.17 -2.16
N SER A 312 20.22 11.92 -1.88
CA SER A 312 19.76 10.74 -2.62
C SER A 312 18.49 10.11 -2.01
N VAL A 313 18.20 10.35 -0.73
CA VAL A 313 16.98 9.87 -0.06
C VAL A 313 15.76 10.64 -0.54
N GLY A 314 15.90 11.95 -0.78
CA GLY A 314 14.88 12.74 -1.47
C GLY A 314 14.53 12.15 -2.84
N ALA A 315 15.55 11.73 -3.60
CA ALA A 315 15.36 11.07 -4.89
C ALA A 315 14.67 9.71 -4.77
N LEU A 316 14.92 8.94 -3.70
CA LEU A 316 14.17 7.72 -3.41
C LEU A 316 12.70 8.03 -3.11
N VAL A 317 12.43 9.03 -2.26
CA VAL A 317 11.05 9.43 -1.92
C VAL A 317 10.27 9.88 -3.15
N ASP A 318 10.89 10.67 -4.01
CA ASP A 318 10.30 11.11 -5.28
C ASP A 318 10.05 9.95 -6.25
N ARG A 319 10.85 8.88 -6.17
CA ARG A 319 10.67 7.62 -6.92
C ARG A 319 9.69 6.64 -6.24
N GLY A 320 8.96 7.09 -5.21
CA GLY A 320 7.92 6.30 -4.55
C GLY A 320 8.38 5.50 -3.32
N TYR A 321 9.62 5.71 -2.86
CA TYR A 321 10.10 5.15 -1.61
C TYR A 321 9.41 5.89 -0.44
N GLY A 322 8.35 5.32 0.13
CA GLY A 322 7.52 6.02 1.11
C GLY A 322 8.32 6.70 2.22
N LYS A 323 7.97 7.94 2.58
CA LYS A 323 8.71 8.77 3.55
C LYS A 323 8.93 8.06 4.89
N GLY A 324 7.94 7.33 5.40
CA GLY A 324 8.10 6.54 6.63
C GLY A 324 9.15 5.43 6.56
N ARG A 325 9.49 4.93 5.36
CA ARG A 325 10.62 4.02 5.16
C ARG A 325 11.94 4.76 5.30
N ALA A 326 12.07 5.95 4.73
CA ALA A 326 13.24 6.81 4.90
C ALA A 326 13.41 7.28 6.35
N ASP A 327 12.35 7.83 6.97
CA ASP A 327 12.36 8.29 8.38
C ASP A 327 12.76 7.16 9.34
N TRP A 328 12.37 5.92 9.06
CA TRP A 328 12.82 4.78 9.85
C TRP A 328 14.33 4.55 9.72
N MET A 329 14.89 4.58 8.52
CA MET A 329 16.33 4.40 8.30
C MET A 329 17.11 5.46 9.08
N MET A 330 16.64 6.71 9.00
CA MET A 330 17.19 7.84 9.75
C MET A 330 17.23 7.59 11.25
N SER A 331 16.13 7.09 11.81
CA SER A 331 16.01 6.92 13.25
C SER A 331 16.97 5.91 13.86
N LEU A 332 17.66 5.09 13.05
CA LEU A 332 18.68 4.15 13.51
C LEU A 332 20.11 4.66 13.36
N LEU A 333 20.32 5.72 12.57
CA LEU A 333 21.64 6.29 12.31
C LEU A 333 21.90 7.56 13.12
N GLU A 334 20.86 8.29 13.51
CA GLU A 334 21.01 9.46 14.35
C GLU A 334 21.44 9.05 15.77
N PRO A 335 22.44 9.72 16.38
CA PRO A 335 22.78 9.50 17.77
C PRO A 335 21.53 9.79 18.61
N LYS A 336 21.10 8.80 19.42
CA LYS A 336 19.97 8.99 20.32
C LYS A 336 20.24 10.22 21.19
N PRO A 337 19.29 11.15 21.36
CA PRO A 337 19.44 12.16 22.40
C PRO A 337 19.67 11.42 23.73
N PRO A 338 20.59 11.89 24.58
CA PRO A 338 20.82 11.28 25.88
C PRO A 338 19.48 11.26 26.63
N MET A 339 19.12 10.07 27.15
CA MET A 339 17.94 9.87 28.00
C MET A 339 18.08 10.59 29.32
#